data_AF-A0A524GNE3-F1
#
_entry.id   AF-A0A524GNE3-F1
#
_cell.length_a   1.000
_cell.length_b   1.000
_cell.length_c   1.000
_cell.angle_alpha   90.00
_cell.angle_beta   90.00
_cell.angle_gamma   90.00
#
_symmetry.space_group_name_H-M   'P 1'
#
loop_
_entity.id
_entity.type
_entity.pdbx_description
1 polymer ?
#
loop_
_entity_poly.entity_id
_entity_poly.type
_entity_poly.pdbx_seq_one_letter_code
_entity_poly.pdbx_strand_id
1 'polypeptide(L)'
;MIVSACVIVVRKQAGGWQYLFLRAFRNWDFPKGEMEPGESFLEAAVRETREETGITELDFSWGEVFKETAPYNRGTKLARYYLAQTSEDQVVFAVNPQIGGPEHHEYRWLSYPELEKLSPHRLLPVISWAHGMVGG
;
A
#
# COMPACT_ATOMS: atom_id res chain seq x y z
N MET A 1 7.29 1.71 -19.65
CA MET A 1 6.22 1.88 -18.64
C MET A 1 6.84 1.52 -17.31
N ILE A 2 6.83 2.44 -16.34
CA ILE A 2 7.33 2.19 -14.99
C ILE A 2 6.25 1.45 -14.24
N VAL A 3 6.60 0.34 -13.58
CA VAL A 3 5.66 -0.41 -12.76
C VAL A 3 6.10 -0.30 -11.31
N SER A 4 5.18 0.17 -10.46
CA SER A 4 5.34 0.12 -9.02
C SER A 4 4.55 -1.05 -8.44
N ALA A 5 5.07 -1.63 -7.37
CA ALA A 5 4.41 -2.70 -6.64
C ALA A 5 4.06 -2.23 -5.22
N CYS A 6 2.87 -2.59 -4.76
CA CYS A 6 2.29 -2.09 -3.51
C CYS A 6 1.63 -3.23 -2.73
N VAL A 7 1.59 -3.11 -1.41
CA VAL A 7 0.70 -3.94 -0.56
C VAL A 7 -0.36 -3.04 0.07
N ILE A 8 -1.63 -3.39 -0.11
CA ILE A 8 -2.72 -2.89 0.71
C ILE A 8 -2.67 -3.69 2.01
N VAL A 9 -2.04 -3.11 3.03
CA VAL A 9 -1.94 -3.73 4.35
C VAL A 9 -3.23 -3.48 5.12
N VAL A 10 -3.89 -4.55 5.56
CA VAL A 10 -5.11 -4.49 6.36
C VAL A 10 -4.91 -5.06 7.75
N ARG A 11 -5.68 -4.56 8.71
CA ARG A 11 -5.73 -5.09 10.08
C ARG A 11 -7.17 -5.24 10.52
N LYS A 12 -7.49 -6.38 11.14
CA LYS A 12 -8.82 -6.63 11.72
C LYS A 12 -8.90 -6.03 13.11
N GLN A 13 -9.90 -5.18 13.34
CA GLN A 13 -10.24 -4.66 14.66
C GLN A 13 -11.71 -4.94 15.01
N ALA A 14 -12.10 -4.67 16.26
CA ALA A 14 -13.48 -4.87 16.72
C ALA A 14 -14.52 -4.10 15.87
N GLY A 15 -14.14 -2.95 15.29
CA GLY A 15 -14.98 -2.14 14.42
C GLY A 15 -14.94 -2.51 12.93
N GLY A 16 -14.22 -3.57 12.56
CA GLY A 16 -14.04 -4.01 11.17
C GLY A 16 -12.60 -3.90 10.68
N TRP A 17 -12.43 -3.99 9.37
CA TRP A 17 -11.12 -3.89 8.71
C TRP A 17 -10.65 -2.44 8.61
N GLN A 18 -9.38 -2.22 8.96
CA GLN A 18 -8.68 -0.97 8.74
C GLN A 18 -7.55 -1.16 7.73
N TYR A 19 -7.24 -0.08 7.00
CA TYR A 19 -6.26 -0.05 5.93
C TYR A 19 -5.15 0.92 6.28
N LEU A 20 -3.90 0.50 6.10
CA LEU A 20 -2.76 1.38 6.27
C LEU A 20 -2.66 2.35 5.10
N PHE A 21 -2.54 3.64 5.41
CA PHE A 21 -2.37 4.68 4.42
C PHE A 21 -1.28 5.66 4.87
N LEU A 22 -0.37 6.00 3.96
CA LEU A 22 0.79 6.83 4.23
C LEU A 22 0.63 8.20 3.58
N ARG A 23 1.18 9.24 4.19
CA ARG A 23 1.21 10.59 3.64
C ARG A 23 2.65 11.07 3.42
N ALA A 24 2.92 11.51 2.20
CA ALA A 24 4.08 12.27 1.81
C ALA A 24 3.63 13.65 1.32
N PHE A 25 4.10 14.71 1.99
CA PHE A 25 3.58 16.08 1.81
C PHE A 25 2.04 16.16 1.84
N ARG A 26 1.38 16.39 0.70
CA ARG A 26 -0.09 16.47 0.58
C ARG A 26 -0.72 15.20 0.01
N ASN A 27 0.09 14.26 -0.43
CA ASN A 27 -0.37 13.07 -1.15
C ASN A 27 -0.50 11.92 -0.18
N TRP A 28 -1.64 11.24 -0.26
CA TRP A 28 -1.86 9.98 0.43
C TRP A 28 -1.80 8.81 -0.55
N ASP A 29 -1.16 7.72 -0.14
CA ASP A 29 -1.04 6.50 -0.92
C ASP A 29 -0.81 5.27 -0.03
N PHE A 30 -0.87 4.09 -0.63
CA PHE A 30 -0.39 2.85 -0.02
C PHE A 30 1.14 2.76 -0.13
N PRO A 31 1.79 1.99 0.76
CA PRO A 31 3.22 1.76 0.66
C PRO A 31 3.58 1.11 -0.69
N LYS A 32 4.58 1.66 -1.37
CA LYS A 32 4.93 1.27 -2.73
C LYS A 32 6.30 1.80 -3.14
N GLY A 33 6.94 1.07 -4.04
CA GLY A 33 8.08 1.60 -4.78
C GLY A 33 8.29 0.93 -6.13
N GLU A 34 9.46 1.14 -6.70
CA GLU A 34 9.82 0.60 -8.01
C GLU A 34 10.49 -0.77 -7.87
N MET A 35 10.38 -1.56 -8.93
CA MET A 35 11.00 -2.87 -9.01
C MET A 35 12.52 -2.76 -9.06
N GLU A 36 13.22 -3.58 -8.28
CA GLU A 36 14.67 -3.77 -8.46
C GLU A 36 14.98 -4.86 -9.49
N PRO A 37 16.18 -4.86 -10.11
CA PRO A 37 16.58 -5.90 -11.07
C PRO A 37 16.54 -7.30 -10.46
N GLY A 38 15.72 -8.17 -11.03
CA GLY A 38 15.61 -9.57 -10.62
C GLY A 38 14.51 -9.85 -9.59
N GLU A 39 13.84 -8.83 -9.04
CA GLU A 39 12.68 -9.02 -8.19
C GLU A 39 11.42 -9.39 -8.99
N SER A 40 10.53 -10.16 -8.37
CA SER A 40 9.13 -10.25 -8.75
C SER A 40 8.32 -9.08 -8.19
N PHE A 41 7.13 -8.84 -8.73
CA PHE A 41 6.25 -7.77 -8.26
C PHE A 41 5.85 -7.94 -6.79
N LEU A 42 5.69 -9.18 -6.33
CA LEU A 42 5.34 -9.43 -4.93
C LEU A 42 6.53 -9.16 -4.01
N GLU A 43 7.73 -9.60 -4.39
CA GLU A 43 8.96 -9.33 -3.63
C GLU A 43 9.20 -7.83 -3.47
N ALA A 44 9.08 -7.06 -4.56
CA ALA A 44 9.19 -5.61 -4.50
C ALA A 44 8.13 -4.99 -3.58
N ALA A 45 6.86 -5.42 -3.67
CA ALA A 45 5.79 -4.90 -2.82
C ALA A 45 6.05 -5.16 -1.32
N VAL A 46 6.54 -6.36 -0.98
CA VAL A 46 6.89 -6.76 0.39
C VAL A 46 8.09 -5.96 0.90
N ARG A 47 9.15 -5.83 0.10
CA ARG A 47 10.34 -5.04 0.44
C ARG A 47 9.97 -3.59 0.70
N GLU A 48 9.25 -2.95 -0.22
CA GLU A 48 8.84 -1.55 -0.11
C GLU A 48 7.94 -1.31 1.10
N THR A 49 7.02 -2.23 1.38
CA THR A 49 6.19 -2.15 2.60
C THR A 49 7.07 -2.17 3.85
N ARG A 50 8.06 -3.05 3.90
CA ARG A 50 9.00 -3.11 5.03
C ARG A 50 9.86 -1.84 5.13
N GLU A 51 10.37 -1.33 4.03
CA GLU A 51 11.22 -0.14 4.01
C GLU A 51 10.47 1.13 4.39
N GLU A 52 9.25 1.31 3.88
CA GLU A 52 8.46 2.51 4.13
C GLU A 52 7.73 2.48 5.47
N THR A 53 7.43 1.29 6.01
CA THR A 53 6.56 1.19 7.19
C THR A 53 7.16 0.46 8.39
N GLY A 54 8.22 -0.32 8.18
CA GLY A 54 8.76 -1.23 9.20
C GLY A 54 7.94 -2.51 9.43
N ILE A 55 6.76 -2.65 8.81
CA ILE A 55 5.90 -3.84 8.94
C ILE A 55 6.58 -5.03 8.23
N THR A 56 6.64 -6.16 8.91
CA THR A 56 7.29 -7.40 8.42
C THR A 56 6.34 -8.59 8.40
N GLU A 57 5.29 -8.58 9.24
CA GLU A 57 4.25 -9.59 9.27
C GLU A 57 3.20 -9.29 8.20
N LEU A 58 3.37 -9.90 7.03
CA LEU A 58 2.40 -9.85 5.93
C LEU A 58 1.86 -11.25 5.66
N ASP A 59 0.58 -11.45 5.96
CA ASP A 59 -0.14 -12.68 5.68
C ASP A 59 -1.07 -12.49 4.47
N PHE A 60 -0.74 -13.18 3.38
CA PHE A 60 -1.52 -13.19 2.14
C PHE A 60 -2.64 -14.24 2.19
N SER A 61 -3.48 -14.18 3.22
CA SER A 61 -4.57 -15.14 3.48
C SER A 61 -5.59 -15.26 2.34
N TRP A 62 -5.68 -14.26 1.47
CA TRP A 62 -6.53 -14.26 0.27
C TRP A 62 -5.80 -14.77 -0.99
N GLY A 63 -4.57 -15.28 -0.83
CA GLY A 63 -3.65 -15.65 -1.90
C GLY A 63 -2.83 -14.47 -2.42
N GLU A 64 -1.86 -14.76 -3.28
CA GLU A 64 -1.01 -13.77 -3.97
C GLU A 64 -1.76 -13.05 -5.12
N VAL A 65 -3.01 -12.68 -4.88
CA VAL A 65 -3.88 -11.99 -5.82
C VAL A 65 -3.51 -10.52 -5.90
N PHE A 66 -3.75 -9.92 -7.07
CA PHE A 66 -3.45 -8.52 -7.29
C PHE A 66 -4.48 -7.79 -8.14
N LYS A 67 -4.48 -6.47 -8.04
CA LYS A 67 -5.18 -5.57 -8.95
C LYS A 67 -4.28 -4.43 -9.39
N GLU A 68 -4.39 -4.08 -10.67
CA GLU A 68 -3.65 -2.95 -11.24
C GLU A 68 -4.54 -1.72 -11.38
N THR A 69 -3.93 -0.54 -11.24
CA THR A 69 -4.60 0.72 -11.60
C THR A 69 -4.66 0.88 -13.12
N ALA A 70 -5.50 1.79 -13.60
CA ALA A 70 -5.29 2.33 -14.95
C ALA A 70 -3.92 3.04 -15.02
N PRO A 71 -3.28 3.11 -16.21
CA PRO A 71 -2.05 3.90 -16.38
C PRO A 71 -2.26 5.36 -15.97
N TYR A 72 -1.31 5.90 -15.21
CA TYR A 72 -1.31 7.29 -14.74
C TYR A 72 0.03 7.95 -15.08
N ASN A 73 0.20 9.21 -14.66
CA ASN A 73 1.37 10.01 -15.03
C ASN A 73 1.56 10.07 -16.57
N ARG A 74 0.55 10.57 -17.28
CA ARG A 74 0.52 10.63 -18.77
C ARG A 74 0.71 9.26 -19.44
N GLY A 75 0.22 8.20 -18.80
CA GLY A 75 0.29 6.82 -19.31
C GLY A 75 1.65 6.14 -19.13
N THR A 76 2.57 6.75 -18.38
CA THR A 76 3.92 6.21 -18.20
C THR A 76 4.04 5.28 -17.00
N LYS A 77 3.11 5.33 -16.05
CA LYS A 77 3.17 4.59 -14.79
C LYS A 77 1.96 3.68 -14.57
N LEU A 78 2.21 2.47 -14.12
CA LEU A 78 1.24 1.46 -13.69
C LEU A 78 1.58 1.06 -12.25
N ALA A 79 0.58 0.76 -11.42
CA ALA A 79 0.81 0.26 -10.08
C ALA A 79 0.01 -1.01 -9.84
N ARG A 80 0.68 -2.05 -9.31
CA ARG A 80 0.10 -3.35 -8.95
C ARG A 80 -0.03 -3.45 -7.45
N TYR A 81 -1.24 -3.74 -6.97
CA TYR A 81 -1.59 -3.81 -5.55
C TYR A 81 -1.90 -5.24 -5.17
N TYR A 82 -1.17 -5.75 -4.18
CA TYR A 82 -1.47 -6.99 -3.46
C TYR A 82 -2.26 -6.69 -2.19
N LEU A 83 -2.84 -7.71 -1.57
CA LEU A 83 -3.59 -7.60 -0.33
C LEU A 83 -2.99 -8.54 0.72
N ALA A 84 -2.64 -7.99 1.88
CA ALA A 84 -2.13 -8.77 3.00
C ALA A 84 -2.71 -8.25 4.32
N GLN A 85 -2.89 -9.15 5.28
CA GLN A 85 -3.22 -8.78 6.65
C GLN A 85 -1.97 -8.75 7.53
N THR A 86 -2.01 -7.93 8.59
CA THR A 86 -0.98 -7.88 9.61
C THR A 86 -1.58 -7.83 11.01
N SER A 87 -0.82 -8.28 12.00
CA SER A 87 -1.13 -8.08 13.42
C SER A 87 -0.50 -6.78 13.97
N GLU A 88 0.55 -6.28 13.30
CA GLU A 88 1.30 -5.08 13.67
C GLU A 88 0.46 -3.80 13.54
N ASP A 89 0.72 -2.82 14.39
CA ASP A 89 -0.03 -1.55 14.38
C ASP A 89 0.79 -0.27 14.46
N GLN A 90 2.08 -0.41 14.70
CA GLN A 90 3.03 0.70 14.67
C GLN A 90 3.71 0.73 13.31
N VAL A 91 3.84 1.95 12.77
CA VAL A 91 4.63 2.22 11.59
C VAL A 91 5.87 2.99 12.00
N VAL A 92 7.02 2.52 11.55
CA VAL A 92 8.32 3.15 11.75
C VAL A 92 8.84 3.58 10.39
N PHE A 93 8.81 4.89 10.12
CA PHE A 93 9.35 5.43 8.87
C PHE A 93 10.87 5.34 8.87
N ALA A 94 11.42 4.60 7.91
CA ALA A 94 12.86 4.60 7.67
C ALA A 94 13.31 5.92 7.03
N VAL A 95 14.55 6.31 7.29
CA VAL A 95 15.20 7.42 6.59
C VAL A 95 15.63 6.93 5.21
N ASN A 96 15.16 7.56 4.15
CA ASN A 96 15.65 7.29 2.81
C ASN A 96 17.02 7.99 2.62
N PRO A 97 18.12 7.24 2.40
CA PRO A 97 19.45 7.83 2.28
C PRO A 97 19.61 8.78 1.09
N GLN A 98 18.82 8.62 0.03
CA GLN A 98 18.88 9.46 -1.17
C GLN A 98 18.26 10.84 -0.94
N ILE A 99 17.26 10.92 -0.06
CA ILE A 99 16.49 12.14 0.24
C ILE A 99 16.96 12.79 1.56
N GLY A 100 17.71 12.06 2.38
CA GLY A 100 18.23 12.53 3.68
C GLY A 100 17.16 12.62 4.78
N GLY A 101 15.98 12.04 4.57
CA GLY A 101 14.84 12.06 5.47
C GLY A 101 13.83 10.96 5.14
N PRO A 102 12.81 10.74 5.98
CA PRO A 102 11.77 9.76 5.67
C PRO A 102 10.92 10.24 4.47
N GLU A 103 10.62 9.32 3.55
CA GLU A 103 9.77 9.61 2.37
C GLU A 103 8.34 9.99 2.78
N HIS A 104 7.87 9.37 3.85
CA HIS A 104 6.55 9.58 4.45
C HIS A 104 6.71 10.17 5.85
N HIS A 105 5.76 11.01 6.26
CA HIS A 105 5.84 11.71 7.55
C HIS A 105 4.58 11.57 8.41
N GLU A 106 3.56 10.86 7.92
CA GLU A 106 2.35 10.51 8.66
C GLU A 106 1.77 9.20 8.12
N TYR A 107 1.22 8.37 8.99
CA TYR A 107 0.41 7.21 8.62
C TYR A 107 -0.93 7.23 9.34
N ARG A 108 -1.92 6.55 8.77
CA ARG A 108 -3.21 6.30 9.40
C ARG A 108 -3.68 4.89 9.12
N TRP A 109 -4.33 4.30 10.12
CA TRP A 109 -5.23 3.17 9.94
C TRP A 109 -6.63 3.72 9.72
N LEU A 110 -7.21 3.46 8.55
CA LEU A 110 -8.49 4.04 8.13
C LEU A 110 -9.52 2.94 7.91
N SER A 111 -10.76 3.18 8.31
CA SER A 111 -11.88 2.37 7.84
C SER A 111 -12.13 2.58 6.35
N TYR A 112 -12.90 1.69 5.71
CA TYR A 112 -13.24 1.82 4.28
C TYR A 112 -13.88 3.18 3.92
N PRO A 113 -14.90 3.71 4.66
CA PRO A 113 -15.48 5.02 4.34
C PRO A 113 -14.50 6.18 4.49
N GLU A 114 -13.59 6.13 5.47
CA GLU A 114 -12.56 7.16 5.66
C GLU A 114 -11.54 7.12 4.53
N LEU A 115 -11.13 5.92 4.13
CA LEU A 115 -10.20 5.68 3.03
C LEU A 115 -10.77 6.15 1.69
N GLU A 116 -12.03 5.84 1.39
CA GLU A 116 -12.70 6.35 0.19
C GLU A 116 -12.72 7.89 0.14
N LYS A 117 -13.00 8.53 1.27
CA LYS A 117 -13.04 10.00 1.38
C LYS A 117 -11.66 10.65 1.22
N LEU A 118 -10.61 10.02 1.75
CA LEU A 118 -9.26 10.58 1.78
C LEU A 118 -8.44 10.27 0.52
N SER A 119 -8.69 9.13 -0.11
CA SER A 119 -7.88 8.62 -1.21
C SER A 119 -8.03 9.43 -2.49
N PRO A 120 -6.95 9.57 -3.29
CA PRO A 120 -7.07 10.05 -4.66
C PRO A 120 -8.00 9.16 -5.49
N HIS A 121 -8.81 9.75 -6.37
CA HIS A 121 -9.81 9.03 -7.19
C HIS A 121 -9.23 7.83 -7.95
N ARG A 122 -7.96 7.88 -8.36
CA ARG A 122 -7.29 6.77 -9.06
C ARG A 122 -7.20 5.47 -8.24
N LEU A 123 -7.26 5.57 -6.90
CA LEU A 123 -7.15 4.43 -5.99
C LEU A 123 -8.50 3.79 -5.69
N LEU A 124 -9.63 4.47 -5.95
CA LEU A 124 -10.96 3.94 -5.63
C LEU A 124 -11.22 2.54 -6.22
N PRO A 125 -10.80 2.21 -7.46
CA PRO A 125 -10.97 0.85 -7.97
C PRO A 125 -10.18 -0.23 -7.21
N VAL A 126 -8.97 0.08 -6.72
CA VAL A 126 -8.17 -0.87 -5.95
C VAL A 126 -8.64 -0.99 -4.51
N ILE A 127 -9.11 0.12 -3.93
CA ILE A 127 -9.73 0.16 -2.60
C ILE A 127 -11.03 -0.66 -2.57
N SER A 128 -11.92 -0.45 -3.55
CA SER A 128 -13.17 -1.20 -3.65
C SER A 128 -12.93 -2.70 -3.85
N TRP A 129 -11.93 -3.08 -4.65
CA TRP A 129 -11.52 -4.47 -4.81
C TRP A 129 -11.04 -5.10 -3.51
N ALA A 130 -10.10 -4.44 -2.81
CA ALA A 130 -9.58 -4.94 -1.54
C ALA A 130 -10.70 -5.07 -0.50
N HIS A 131 -11.63 -4.11 -0.46
CA HIS A 131 -12.78 -4.17 0.43
C HIS A 131 -13.69 -5.37 0.16
N GLY A 132 -13.99 -5.66 -1.11
CA GLY A 132 -14.75 -6.84 -1.50
C GLY A 132 -14.07 -8.15 -1.11
N MET A 133 -12.73 -8.19 -1.13
CA MET A 133 -11.96 -9.38 -0.71
C MET A 133 -12.01 -9.62 0.80
N VAL A 134 -11.89 -8.56 1.61
CA VAL A 134 -11.87 -8.70 3.09
C VAL A 134 -13.26 -8.80 3.71
N GLY A 135 -14.30 -8.29 3.03
CA GLY A 135 -15.69 -8.28 3.49
C GLY A 135 -16.57 -9.42 2.96
N GLY A 136 -16.04 -10.25 2.05
CA GLY A 136 -16.69 -11.46 1.54
C GLY A 136 -16.76 -12.59 2.55
#